data_AF-F1L8T0-F1
#
_entry.id   AF-F1L8T0-F1
#
_cell.length_a   1.000
_cell.length_b   1.000
_cell.length_c   1.000
_cell.angle_alpha   90.00
_cell.angle_beta   90.00
_cell.angle_gamma   90.00
#
_symmetry.space_group_name_H-M   'P 1'
#
loop_
_entity.id
_entity.type
_entity.pdbx_description
1 polymer ?
#
loop_
_entity_poly.entity_id
_entity_poly.type
_entity_poly.pdbx_seq_one_letter_code
_entity_poly.pdbx_strand_id
1 'polypeptide(L)'
;MWSILRGISCHYLRLPPFRSRTHALLVRTLMWRSQGTSRNRDSMYYVVSIGVVAVGVTFAAIPAYRIFCEKTSFGGLTQVAKDFERIASMEKVEDRLIRVQFNADIPSSMRWQFKPLQHEIYVHPGETALAFYTAYNPTDRPIVGISSYNLTPFQAAYYFNKIQCFCFEEQILNPGERVDLPVFFYIDPDYANDPALEYLDSILLSYTFFEAKSDLVLPSPFDPSNRPSVKDFLGQKKIDAEVALKSTSVEKEETNKIAESAPKMSQAKLTKNED
;
A
#
# COMPACT_ATOMS: atom_id res chain seq x y z
N MET A 1 18.54 64.63 15.05
CA MET A 1 19.58 64.23 14.08
C MET A 1 19.06 62.99 13.35
N TRP A 2 18.37 63.18 12.21
CA TRP A 2 18.86 62.86 10.84
C TRP A 2 19.10 61.34 10.68
N SER A 3 18.26 60.51 10.04
CA SER A 3 17.74 60.54 8.66
C SER A 3 18.84 60.72 7.61
N ILE A 4 19.05 59.72 6.74
CA ILE A 4 19.58 59.72 5.34
C ILE A 4 19.88 58.23 4.98
N LEU A 5 18.97 57.54 4.27
CA LEU A 5 18.95 57.33 2.80
C LEU A 5 20.00 56.29 2.33
N ARG A 6 19.58 55.09 1.90
CA ARG A 6 19.22 54.68 0.52
C ARG A 6 20.40 54.13 -0.29
N GLY A 7 20.15 52.99 -0.95
CA GLY A 7 20.92 52.44 -2.06
C GLY A 7 22.06 51.54 -1.58
N ILE A 8 22.25 50.33 -2.10
CA ILE A 8 22.47 50.07 -3.52
C ILE A 8 21.97 48.67 -3.92
N SER A 9 21.06 48.69 -4.89
CA SER A 9 20.71 47.75 -5.96
C SER A 9 21.43 46.41 -6.12
N CYS A 10 20.56 45.41 -6.28
CA CYS A 10 20.69 44.13 -6.96
C CYS A 10 21.49 44.21 -8.27
N HIS A 11 22.64 43.52 -8.33
CA HIS A 11 23.41 43.32 -9.56
C HIS A 11 22.82 42.16 -10.37
N TYR A 12 21.89 42.49 -11.28
CA TYR A 12 21.49 41.65 -12.39
C TYR A 12 22.67 41.48 -13.37
N LEU A 13 23.13 40.25 -13.56
CA LEU A 13 24.01 39.89 -14.68
C LEU A 13 23.26 40.09 -16.00
N ARG A 14 23.80 40.99 -16.83
CA ARG A 14 23.35 41.28 -18.19
C ARG A 14 24.37 40.66 -19.16
N LEU A 15 23.96 39.62 -19.88
CA LEU A 15 24.69 39.09 -21.03
C LEU A 15 23.78 39.15 -22.29
N PRO A 16 24.38 39.24 -23.49
CA PRO A 16 23.89 40.05 -24.62
C PRO A 16 22.82 39.37 -25.49
N PRO A 17 22.10 40.14 -26.35
CA PRO A 17 21.03 39.62 -27.20
C PRO A 17 21.61 38.88 -28.42
N PHE A 18 21.55 37.55 -28.40
CA PHE A 18 21.86 36.72 -29.56
C PHE A 18 20.64 36.64 -30.49
N ARG A 19 20.67 37.47 -31.53
CA ARG A 19 19.75 37.50 -32.66
C ARG A 19 19.91 36.22 -33.50
N SER A 20 19.11 35.19 -33.22
CA SER A 20 19.01 33.98 -34.06
C SER A 20 17.67 33.94 -34.80
N ARG A 21 17.65 34.55 -35.99
CA ARG A 21 16.61 34.37 -37.01
C ARG A 21 16.93 33.12 -37.84
N THR A 22 16.76 31.90 -37.33
CA THR A 22 16.88 30.69 -38.18
C THR A 22 16.12 29.44 -37.71
N HIS A 23 15.34 29.47 -36.62
CA HIS A 23 14.64 28.27 -36.12
C HIS A 23 13.13 28.19 -36.41
N ALA A 24 12.58 29.10 -37.24
CA ALA A 24 11.15 29.08 -37.60
C ALA A 24 10.84 28.33 -38.92
N LEU A 25 11.87 27.90 -39.67
CA LEU A 25 11.68 27.20 -40.96
C LEU A 25 11.83 25.68 -40.87
N LEU A 26 12.37 25.13 -39.78
CA LEU A 26 12.55 23.68 -39.60
C LEU A 26 11.40 22.96 -38.91
N VAL A 27 10.47 23.69 -38.27
CA VAL A 27 9.27 23.10 -37.63
C VAL A 27 8.10 22.95 -38.63
N ARG A 28 8.21 23.52 -39.84
CA ARG A 28 7.14 23.49 -40.85
C ARG A 28 7.26 22.34 -41.87
N THR A 29 8.30 21.51 -41.79
CA THR A 29 8.56 20.39 -42.74
C THR A 29 8.28 18.99 -42.18
N LEU A 30 7.73 18.87 -40.96
CA LEU A 30 7.20 17.61 -40.43
C LEU A 30 5.68 17.65 -40.27
N MET A 31 5.00 18.43 -41.11
CA MET A 31 3.55 18.41 -41.26
C MET A 31 3.20 17.64 -42.54
N TRP A 32 2.72 16.42 -42.35
CA TRP A 32 1.81 15.70 -43.25
C TRP A 32 2.23 15.57 -44.72
N ARG A 33 3.08 14.59 -45.02
CA ARG A 33 3.05 13.92 -46.34
C ARG A 33 2.19 12.65 -46.26
N SER A 34 0.88 12.85 -46.17
CA SER A 34 -0.11 11.85 -46.56
C SER A 34 -0.20 11.85 -48.08
N GLN A 35 0.45 10.88 -48.74
CA GLN A 35 0.17 10.56 -50.15
C GLN A 35 0.31 9.06 -50.40
N GLY A 36 -0.77 8.46 -50.93
CA GLY A 36 -0.76 7.08 -51.44
C GLY A 36 -2.14 6.43 -51.51
N THR A 37 -3.10 7.06 -52.19
CA THR A 37 -4.42 6.46 -52.49
C THR A 37 -4.30 5.44 -53.63
N SER A 38 -3.77 4.24 -53.33
CA SER A 38 -4.03 2.97 -54.05
C SER A 38 -3.38 1.73 -53.40
N ARG A 39 -3.28 1.67 -52.05
CA ARG A 39 -2.70 0.53 -51.32
C ARG A 39 -3.44 0.18 -50.02
N ASN A 40 -4.76 0.31 -50.04
CA ASN A 40 -5.63 0.22 -48.85
C ASN A 40 -5.51 -1.11 -48.10
N ARG A 41 -5.29 -2.22 -48.82
CA ARG A 41 -5.15 -3.56 -48.21
C ARG A 41 -3.83 -3.72 -47.46
N ASP A 42 -2.72 -3.25 -48.04
CA ASP A 42 -1.42 -3.31 -47.37
C ASP A 42 -1.43 -2.42 -46.12
N SER A 43 -1.96 -1.19 -46.23
CA SER A 43 -2.12 -0.28 -45.10
C SER A 43 -3.01 -0.88 -43.99
N MET A 44 -4.08 -1.60 -44.35
CA MET A 44 -4.94 -2.28 -43.38
C MET A 44 -4.19 -3.37 -42.61
N TYR A 45 -3.38 -4.19 -43.29
CA TYR A 45 -2.57 -5.21 -42.62
C TYR A 45 -1.51 -4.61 -41.69
N TYR A 46 -0.92 -3.47 -42.04
CA TYR A 46 0.01 -2.75 -41.15
C TYR A 46 -0.66 -2.22 -39.88
N VAL A 47 -1.87 -1.64 -39.99
CA VAL A 47 -2.58 -1.14 -38.81
C VAL A 47 -3.04 -2.29 -37.90
N VAL A 48 -3.54 -3.38 -38.49
CA VAL A 48 -3.96 -4.56 -37.72
C VAL A 48 -2.78 -5.23 -37.02
N SER A 49 -1.63 -5.38 -37.67
CA SER A 49 -0.45 -6.00 -37.06
C SER A 49 0.09 -5.19 -35.88
N ILE A 50 0.12 -3.86 -36.00
CA ILE A 50 0.49 -2.96 -34.89
C ILE A 50 -0.52 -3.08 -33.75
N GLY A 51 -1.82 -3.18 -34.05
CA GLY A 51 -2.86 -3.38 -33.05
C GLY A 51 -2.67 -4.67 -32.25
N VAL A 52 -2.42 -5.79 -32.93
CA VAL A 52 -2.17 -7.09 -32.28
C VAL A 52 -0.91 -7.06 -31.42
N VAL A 53 0.17 -6.44 -31.91
CA VAL A 53 1.41 -6.30 -31.13
C VAL A 53 1.18 -5.42 -29.90
N ALA A 54 0.48 -4.30 -30.01
CA ALA A 54 0.18 -3.42 -28.88
C ALA A 54 -0.63 -4.13 -27.79
N VAL A 55 -1.63 -4.93 -28.18
CA VAL A 55 -2.42 -5.75 -27.25
C VAL A 55 -1.54 -6.83 -26.60
N GLY A 56 -0.71 -7.52 -27.38
CA GLY A 56 0.22 -8.53 -26.88
C GLY A 56 1.22 -7.97 -25.86
N VAL A 57 1.80 -6.80 -26.13
CA VAL A 57 2.73 -6.12 -25.22
C VAL A 57 2.02 -5.69 -23.94
N THR A 58 0.80 -5.16 -24.03
CA THR A 58 0.02 -4.74 -22.85
C THR A 58 -0.32 -5.94 -21.95
N PHE A 59 -0.70 -7.06 -22.54
CA PHE A 59 -0.99 -8.30 -21.79
C PHE A 59 0.27 -8.92 -21.18
N ALA A 60 1.41 -8.89 -21.89
CA ALA A 60 2.69 -9.42 -21.41
C ALA A 60 3.37 -8.52 -20.34
N ALA A 61 3.10 -7.21 -20.35
CA ALA A 61 3.70 -6.27 -19.42
C ALA A 61 3.33 -6.57 -17.95
N ILE A 62 2.10 -7.01 -17.69
CA ILE A 62 1.62 -7.32 -16.33
C ILE A 62 2.42 -8.48 -15.69
N PRO A 63 2.52 -9.68 -16.27
CA PRO A 63 3.32 -10.77 -15.70
C PRO A 63 4.82 -10.47 -15.72
N ALA A 64 5.34 -9.77 -16.73
CA ALA A 64 6.74 -9.35 -16.76
C ALA A 64 7.08 -8.41 -15.59
N TYR A 65 6.19 -7.46 -15.28
CA TYR A 65 6.32 -6.58 -14.12
C TYR A 65 6.27 -7.37 -12.81
N ARG A 66 5.38 -8.37 -12.67
CA ARG A 66 5.33 -9.23 -11.48
C ARG A 66 6.64 -9.97 -11.22
N ILE A 67 7.22 -10.60 -12.26
CA ILE A 67 8.50 -11.31 -12.14
C ILE A 67 9.64 -10.35 -11.81
N PHE A 68 9.64 -9.16 -12.41
CA PHE A 68 10.63 -8.13 -12.09
C PHE A 68 10.49 -7.65 -10.64
N CYS A 69 9.27 -7.38 -10.17
CA CYS A 69 9.02 -6.98 -8.78
C CYS A 69 9.40 -8.06 -7.77
N GLU A 70 9.17 -9.34 -8.09
CA GLU A 70 9.55 -10.45 -7.22
C GLU A 70 11.07 -10.62 -7.12
N LYS A 71 11.80 -10.50 -8.24
CA LYS A 71 13.27 -10.64 -8.24
C LYS A 71 14.00 -9.42 -7.68
N THR A 72 13.48 -8.24 -7.96
CA THR A 72 14.11 -6.96 -7.56
C THR A 72 13.56 -6.46 -6.22
N SER A 73 12.57 -7.15 -5.64
CA SER A 73 11.90 -6.81 -4.38
C SER A 73 11.29 -5.40 -4.36
N PHE A 74 10.94 -4.84 -5.52
CA PHE A 74 10.55 -3.42 -5.68
C PHE A 74 9.10 -3.10 -5.27
N GLY A 75 8.46 -3.94 -4.44
CA GLY A 75 7.04 -3.78 -4.10
C GLY A 75 6.55 -4.58 -2.89
N GLY A 76 7.44 -5.13 -2.05
CA GLY A 76 7.09 -5.75 -0.77
C GLY A 76 6.28 -7.06 -0.79
N LEU A 77 5.62 -7.42 -1.90
CA LEU A 77 4.71 -8.58 -1.97
C LEU A 77 5.39 -9.95 -1.74
N THR A 78 6.69 -10.07 -2.02
CA THR A 78 7.45 -11.32 -1.78
C THR A 78 8.29 -11.30 -0.51
N GLN A 79 8.38 -10.16 0.18
CA GLN A 79 9.04 -10.09 1.49
C GLN A 79 8.16 -10.72 2.55
N VAL A 80 6.87 -10.39 2.59
CA VAL A 80 5.93 -10.90 3.61
C VAL A 80 5.97 -12.43 3.77
N ALA A 81 5.93 -13.19 2.67
CA ALA A 81 5.99 -14.67 2.72
C ALA A 81 7.37 -15.21 3.15
N LYS A 82 8.46 -14.57 2.70
CA LYS A 82 9.83 -14.93 3.10
C LYS A 82 10.13 -14.55 4.53
N ASP A 83 9.55 -13.47 5.04
CA ASP A 83 9.74 -13.01 6.41
C ASP A 83 9.21 -14.05 7.40
N PHE A 84 8.05 -14.68 7.14
CA PHE A 84 7.54 -15.77 7.99
C PHE A 84 8.43 -17.02 8.00
N GLU A 85 9.01 -17.41 6.87
CA GLU A 85 9.94 -18.54 6.77
C GLU A 85 11.31 -18.22 7.37
N ARG A 86 11.75 -16.96 7.24
CA ARG A 86 12.96 -16.42 7.87
C ARG A 86 12.80 -16.39 9.39
N ILE A 87 11.64 -15.97 9.93
CA ILE A 87 11.34 -16.03 11.38
C ILE A 87 11.49 -17.45 11.92
N ALA A 88 11.06 -18.47 11.17
CA ALA A 88 11.17 -19.87 11.60
C ALA A 88 12.60 -20.44 11.55
N SER A 89 13.52 -19.78 10.82
CA SER A 89 14.92 -20.20 10.65
C SER A 89 15.93 -19.25 11.29
N MET A 90 15.50 -18.22 12.03
CA MET A 90 16.43 -17.32 12.73
C MET A 90 17.12 -18.05 13.87
N GLU A 91 18.44 -17.97 13.89
CA GLU A 91 19.25 -18.37 15.05
C GLU A 91 19.31 -17.21 16.03
N LYS A 92 18.95 -17.46 17.28
CA LYS A 92 19.02 -16.47 18.36
C LYS A 92 20.49 -16.17 18.65
N VAL A 93 20.87 -14.90 18.56
CA VAL A 93 22.19 -14.45 18.96
C VAL A 93 22.16 -14.16 20.46
N GLU A 94 22.57 -15.14 21.28
CA GLU A 94 22.54 -15.01 22.75
C GLU A 94 23.56 -13.99 23.29
N ASP A 95 24.58 -13.65 22.50
CA ASP A 95 25.71 -12.81 22.92
C ASP A 95 25.34 -11.34 23.14
N ARG A 96 24.16 -10.90 22.68
CA ARG A 96 23.75 -9.49 22.75
C ARG A 96 22.35 -9.32 23.31
N LEU A 97 22.21 -8.45 24.31
CA LEU A 97 20.94 -8.15 24.98
C LEU A 97 20.53 -6.71 24.67
N ILE A 98 19.40 -6.54 23.97
CA ILE A 98 18.88 -5.23 23.58
C ILE A 98 17.77 -4.81 24.53
N ARG A 99 17.89 -3.61 25.10
CA ARG A 99 16.86 -2.97 25.91
C ARG A 99 15.89 -2.22 25.00
N VAL A 100 14.67 -2.71 24.91
CA VAL A 100 13.57 -2.03 24.21
C VAL A 100 12.75 -1.26 25.22
N GLN A 101 12.74 0.06 25.08
CA GLN A 101 11.95 0.98 25.91
C GLN A 101 10.67 1.36 25.18
N PHE A 102 9.57 1.43 25.92
CA PHE A 102 8.26 1.76 25.38
C PHE A 102 7.79 3.10 25.91
N ASN A 103 7.44 4.00 25.00
CA ASN A 103 6.86 5.29 25.32
C ASN A 103 5.48 5.45 24.68
N ALA A 104 4.61 6.18 25.38
CA ALA A 104 3.23 6.42 24.99
C ALA A 104 2.91 7.90 25.17
N ASP A 105 2.65 8.59 24.06
CA ASP A 105 2.34 10.00 24.01
C ASP A 105 0.90 10.23 23.51
N ILE A 106 0.27 11.27 24.03
CA ILE A 106 -1.08 11.69 23.61
C ILE A 106 -1.08 13.22 23.52
N PRO A 107 -1.54 13.81 22.41
CA PRO A 107 -1.70 15.26 22.28
C PRO A 107 -2.86 15.73 23.16
N SER A 108 -2.81 16.99 23.59
CA SER A 108 -3.84 17.59 24.45
C SER A 108 -5.26 17.60 23.86
N SER A 109 -5.39 17.43 22.54
CA SER A 109 -6.67 17.29 21.85
C SER A 109 -7.38 15.98 22.22
N MET A 110 -6.63 14.91 22.47
CA MET A 110 -7.19 13.59 22.77
C MET A 110 -7.35 13.41 24.28
N ARG A 111 -8.53 12.95 24.68
CA ARG A 111 -8.90 12.75 26.10
C ARG A 111 -8.60 11.35 26.64
N TRP A 112 -8.09 10.46 25.80
CA TRP A 112 -7.70 9.12 26.21
C TRP A 112 -6.56 9.14 27.21
N GLN A 113 -6.48 8.06 27.98
CA GLN A 113 -5.31 7.70 28.75
C GLN A 113 -4.67 6.50 28.05
N PHE A 114 -3.42 6.66 27.64
CA PHE A 114 -2.66 5.65 26.92
C PHE A 114 -1.32 5.50 27.60
N LYS A 115 -0.99 4.29 28.01
CA LYS A 115 0.23 3.98 28.77
C LYS A 115 0.77 2.62 28.37
N PRO A 116 2.09 2.44 28.34
CA PRO A 116 2.66 1.11 28.19
C PRO A 116 2.43 0.32 29.48
N LEU A 117 2.14 -0.98 29.35
CA LEU A 117 2.04 -1.87 30.52
C LEU A 117 3.44 -2.17 31.10
N GLN A 118 4.43 -2.27 30.21
CA GLN A 118 5.84 -2.50 30.52
C GLN A 118 6.65 -1.32 29.98
N HIS A 119 7.50 -0.69 30.80
CA HIS A 119 8.32 0.45 30.34
C HIS A 119 9.56 0.01 29.56
N GLU A 120 10.09 -1.16 29.90
CA GLU A 120 11.24 -1.75 29.22
C GLU A 120 11.15 -3.27 29.21
N ILE A 121 11.70 -3.88 28.16
CA ILE A 121 11.95 -5.31 28.08
C ILE A 121 13.35 -5.55 27.49
N TYR A 122 13.94 -6.70 27.81
CA TYR A 122 15.23 -7.13 27.30
C TYR A 122 15.00 -8.30 26.34
N VAL A 123 15.51 -8.18 25.12
CA VAL A 123 15.27 -9.15 24.04
C VAL A 123 16.58 -9.40 23.30
N HIS A 124 16.83 -10.64 22.93
CA HIS A 124 17.97 -11.00 22.08
C HIS A 124 17.64 -10.81 20.60
N PRO A 125 18.60 -10.39 19.75
CA PRO A 125 18.41 -10.43 18.30
C PRO A 125 18.08 -11.86 17.83
N GLY A 126 17.05 -11.98 16.97
CA GLY A 126 16.46 -13.24 16.53
C GLY A 126 15.34 -13.77 17.43
N GLU A 127 15.10 -13.17 18.61
CA GLU A 127 13.99 -13.52 19.49
C GLU A 127 12.76 -12.67 19.20
N THR A 128 11.57 -13.29 19.28
CA THR A 128 10.28 -12.59 19.15
C THR A 128 9.79 -12.16 20.53
N ALA A 129 9.24 -10.95 20.61
CA ALA A 129 8.74 -10.37 21.85
C ALA A 129 7.35 -9.77 21.68
N LEU A 130 6.58 -9.82 22.77
CA LEU A 130 5.23 -9.26 22.86
C LEU A 130 5.20 -8.21 23.98
N ALA A 131 4.74 -7.01 23.64
CA ALA A 131 4.52 -5.93 24.59
C ALA A 131 3.06 -5.48 24.53
N PHE A 132 2.54 -4.97 25.65
CA PHE A 132 1.16 -4.49 25.73
C PHE A 132 1.11 -3.00 26.09
N TYR A 133 0.15 -2.31 25.48
CA TYR A 133 -0.24 -0.97 25.86
C TYR A 133 -1.69 -0.95 26.31
N THR A 134 -2.01 -0.18 27.34
CA THR A 134 -3.38 -0.01 27.81
C THR A 134 -3.91 1.34 27.33
N ALA A 135 -5.05 1.31 26.63
CA ALA A 135 -5.82 2.48 26.24
C ALA A 135 -7.13 2.54 27.06
N TYR A 136 -7.47 3.71 27.57
CA TYR A 136 -8.67 3.95 28.36
C TYR A 136 -9.36 5.25 27.93
N ASN A 137 -10.67 5.18 27.68
CA ASN A 137 -11.48 6.36 27.39
C ASN A 137 -12.25 6.82 28.64
N PRO A 138 -11.81 7.89 29.33
CA PRO A 138 -12.50 8.42 30.51
C PRO A 138 -13.73 9.27 30.19
N THR A 139 -14.08 9.47 28.91
CA THR A 139 -15.16 10.38 28.51
C THR A 139 -16.49 9.67 28.32
N ASP A 140 -17.58 10.45 28.27
CA ASP A 140 -18.95 9.94 28.07
C ASP A 140 -19.34 9.73 26.59
N ARG A 141 -18.38 9.87 25.67
CA ARG A 141 -18.59 9.71 24.22
C ARG A 141 -17.57 8.73 23.62
N PRO A 142 -17.93 7.98 22.57
CA PRO A 142 -16.96 7.18 21.85
C PRO A 142 -16.01 8.11 21.08
N ILE A 143 -14.74 7.76 21.07
CA ILE A 143 -13.69 8.50 20.37
C ILE A 143 -13.02 7.53 19.42
N VAL A 144 -12.57 8.02 18.27
CA VAL A 144 -11.78 7.23 17.32
C VAL A 144 -10.35 7.74 17.30
N GLY A 145 -9.43 6.86 17.63
CA GLY A 145 -8.00 7.11 17.61
C GLY A 145 -7.32 6.39 16.46
N ILE A 146 -6.38 7.06 15.82
CA ILE A 146 -5.35 6.43 14.99
C ILE A 146 -4.01 6.67 15.67
N SER A 147 -3.11 5.70 15.63
CA SER A 147 -1.79 5.88 16.22
C SER A 147 -0.73 6.07 15.14
N SER A 148 0.40 6.66 15.52
CA SER A 148 1.62 6.62 14.74
C SER A 148 2.76 6.21 15.67
N TYR A 149 3.85 5.71 15.10
CA TYR A 149 4.99 5.27 15.88
C TYR A 149 6.29 5.86 15.35
N ASN A 150 7.27 5.94 16.24
CA ASN A 150 8.63 6.29 15.91
C ASN A 150 9.62 5.35 16.62
N LEU A 151 10.75 5.05 15.97
CA LEU A 151 11.86 4.31 16.56
C LEU A 151 13.10 5.19 16.65
N THR A 152 13.79 5.09 17.77
CA THR A 152 15.03 5.82 18.01
C THR A 152 16.03 4.88 18.69
N PRO A 153 17.28 4.78 18.21
CA PRO A 153 17.88 5.49 17.08
C PRO A 153 17.39 4.97 15.72
N PHE A 154 17.43 5.82 14.68
CA PHE A 154 16.90 5.46 13.34
C PHE A 154 17.67 4.30 12.68
N GLN A 155 18.95 4.16 12.98
CA GLN A 155 19.80 3.06 12.48
C GLN A 155 19.26 1.70 12.95
N ALA A 156 18.72 1.63 14.16
CA ALA A 156 18.13 0.40 14.69
C ALA A 156 16.77 0.08 14.04
N ALA A 157 16.08 1.07 13.47
CA ALA A 157 14.77 0.88 12.86
C ALA A 157 14.81 -0.03 11.62
N TYR A 158 15.95 -0.14 10.94
CA TYR A 158 16.11 -1.02 9.77
C TYR A 158 16.02 -2.51 10.10
N TYR A 159 16.39 -2.89 11.32
CA TYR A 159 16.43 -4.27 11.79
C TYR A 159 15.26 -4.61 12.71
N PHE A 160 14.44 -3.62 13.06
CA PHE A 160 13.30 -3.80 13.95
C PHE A 160 12.04 -4.07 13.12
N ASN A 161 11.52 -5.29 13.22
CA ASN A 161 10.38 -5.73 12.43
C ASN A 161 9.14 -5.88 13.31
N LYS A 162 8.10 -5.10 13.00
CA LYS A 162 6.79 -5.19 13.65
C LYS A 162 5.90 -6.15 12.87
N ILE A 163 5.56 -7.28 13.49
CA ILE A 163 4.69 -8.29 12.87
C ILE A 163 3.22 -7.88 13.00
N GLN A 164 2.82 -7.30 14.14
CA GLN A 164 1.45 -6.84 14.36
C GLN A 164 1.46 -5.44 14.98
N CYS A 165 0.71 -4.50 14.37
CA CYS A 165 0.57 -3.16 14.90
C CYS A 165 -0.82 -2.55 14.70
N PHE A 166 -1.37 -1.94 15.76
CA PHE A 166 -2.52 -1.03 15.73
C PHE A 166 -2.22 0.35 15.07
N CYS A 167 -1.03 0.52 14.50
CA CYS A 167 -0.45 1.76 13.96
C CYS A 167 -1.27 2.40 12.83
N PHE A 168 -2.16 1.65 12.19
CA PHE A 168 -2.81 2.11 10.96
C PHE A 168 -4.30 1.78 10.91
N GLU A 169 -4.83 1.28 12.01
CA GLU A 169 -6.24 0.92 12.13
C GLU A 169 -6.94 1.91 13.04
N GLU A 170 -8.11 2.38 12.61
CA GLU A 170 -8.99 3.20 13.44
C GLU A 170 -9.45 2.37 14.65
N GLN A 171 -9.00 2.76 15.85
CA GLN A 171 -9.45 2.16 17.10
C GLN A 171 -10.60 2.97 17.65
N ILE A 172 -11.73 2.33 17.94
CA ILE A 172 -12.90 2.97 18.54
C ILE A 172 -12.99 2.51 19.99
N LEU A 173 -12.91 3.43 20.94
CA LEU A 173 -13.13 3.14 22.36
C LEU A 173 -14.42 3.78 22.84
N ASN A 174 -15.33 2.98 23.37
CA ASN A 174 -16.57 3.42 23.97
C ASN A 174 -16.34 4.17 25.29
N PRO A 175 -17.35 4.89 25.80
CA PRO A 175 -17.28 5.54 27.10
C PRO A 175 -16.89 4.57 28.23
N GLY A 176 -15.86 4.91 28.99
CA GLY A 176 -15.37 4.08 30.11
C GLY A 176 -14.70 2.77 29.70
N GLU A 177 -14.50 2.52 28.40
CA GLU A 177 -13.88 1.30 27.91
C GLU A 177 -12.35 1.32 28.11
N ARG A 178 -11.81 0.18 28.51
CA ARG A 178 -10.37 -0.08 28.61
C ARG A 178 -10.02 -1.28 27.73
N VAL A 179 -9.02 -1.11 26.86
CA VAL A 179 -8.55 -2.15 25.95
C VAL A 179 -7.03 -2.25 26.05
N ASP A 180 -6.53 -3.49 26.06
CA ASP A 180 -5.11 -3.78 25.96
C ASP A 180 -4.74 -4.07 24.50
N LEU A 181 -3.81 -3.30 23.97
CA LEU A 181 -3.35 -3.32 22.59
C LEU A 181 -1.99 -4.06 22.53
N PRO A 182 -1.94 -5.28 21.96
CA PRO A 182 -0.70 -6.01 21.81
C PRO A 182 0.17 -5.44 20.67
N VAL A 183 1.48 -5.48 20.86
CA VAL A 183 2.50 -5.20 19.83
C VAL A 183 3.45 -6.38 19.79
N PHE A 184 3.46 -7.08 18.66
CA PHE A 184 4.34 -8.23 18.42
C PHE A 184 5.46 -7.85 17.45
N PHE A 185 6.70 -8.06 17.86
CA PHE A 185 7.88 -7.66 17.11
C PHE A 185 9.06 -8.59 17.32
N TYR A 186 10.08 -8.45 16.48
CA TYR A 186 11.39 -9.07 16.66
C TYR A 186 12.50 -8.13 16.14
N ILE A 187 13.72 -8.40 16.57
CA ILE A 187 14.93 -7.72 16.08
C ILE A 187 15.66 -8.72 15.19
N ASP A 188 16.02 -8.34 13.97
CA ASP A 188 16.77 -9.22 13.05
C ASP A 188 18.15 -9.56 13.66
N PRO A 189 18.60 -10.84 13.62
CA PRO A 189 19.93 -11.23 14.10
C PRO A 189 21.08 -10.45 13.43
N ASP A 190 20.89 -9.95 12.21
CA ASP A 190 21.87 -9.10 11.51
C ASP A 190 22.20 -7.81 12.27
N TYR A 191 21.36 -7.39 13.23
CA TYR A 191 21.63 -6.29 14.15
C TYR A 191 22.94 -6.45 14.93
N ALA A 192 23.28 -7.70 15.31
CA ALA A 192 24.49 -7.99 16.05
C ALA A 192 25.75 -7.92 15.18
N ASN A 193 25.60 -8.09 13.86
CA ASN A 193 26.71 -8.14 12.91
C ASN A 193 27.09 -6.76 12.35
N ASP A 194 26.25 -5.74 12.53
CA ASP A 194 26.48 -4.39 12.01
C ASP A 194 27.42 -3.58 12.93
N PRO A 195 28.62 -3.18 12.45
CA PRO A 195 29.58 -2.40 13.24
C PRO A 195 29.06 -1.00 13.60
N ALA A 196 28.13 -0.42 12.83
CA ALA A 196 27.55 0.88 13.16
C ALA A 196 26.61 0.81 14.38
N LEU A 197 26.12 -0.40 14.69
CA LEU A 197 25.20 -0.65 15.78
C LEU A 197 25.89 -1.23 17.01
N GLU A 198 27.20 -1.49 16.99
CA GLU A 198 27.95 -2.20 18.07
C GLU A 198 27.70 -1.62 19.48
N TYR A 199 27.54 -0.30 19.60
CA TYR A 199 27.34 0.38 20.90
C TYR A 199 25.88 0.78 21.17
N LEU A 200 24.95 0.37 20.31
CA LEU A 200 23.53 0.69 20.42
C LEU A 200 22.78 -0.50 21.01
N ASP A 201 22.65 -0.54 22.33
CA ASP A 201 21.90 -1.59 23.03
C ASP A 201 20.53 -1.11 23.53
N SER A 202 20.13 0.13 23.19
CA SER A 202 18.84 0.70 23.60
C SER A 202 18.04 1.18 22.42
N ILE A 203 16.82 0.67 22.29
CA ILE A 203 15.85 1.07 21.27
C ILE A 203 14.64 1.66 21.98
N LEU A 204 14.27 2.88 21.65
CA LEU A 204 13.04 3.51 22.09
C LEU A 204 11.97 3.35 21.02
N LEU A 205 10.89 2.66 21.38
CA LEU A 205 9.67 2.57 20.61
C LEU A 205 8.63 3.53 21.20
N SER A 206 8.40 4.65 20.51
CA SER A 206 7.41 5.65 20.91
C SER A 206 6.15 5.51 20.08
N TYR A 207 4.99 5.43 20.74
CA TYR A 207 3.68 5.53 20.11
C TYR A 207 3.01 6.84 20.46
N THR A 208 2.36 7.46 19.48
CA THR A 208 1.52 8.64 19.70
C THR A 208 0.15 8.39 19.11
N PHE A 209 -0.90 8.56 19.92
CA PHE A 209 -2.28 8.48 19.43
C PHE A 209 -2.80 9.85 19.01
N PHE A 210 -3.60 9.88 17.95
CA PHE A 210 -4.25 11.07 17.40
C PHE A 210 -5.74 10.81 17.24
N GLU A 211 -6.57 11.81 17.49
CA GLU A 211 -8.01 11.73 17.27
C GLU A 211 -8.29 11.85 15.76
N ALA A 212 -8.90 10.82 15.17
CA ALA A 212 -9.18 10.78 13.73
C ALA A 212 -10.50 11.48 13.37
N LYS A 213 -11.51 11.40 14.27
CA LYS A 213 -12.84 11.98 14.09
C LYS A 213 -13.32 12.55 15.42
N SER A 214 -13.63 13.85 15.43
CA SER A 214 -14.36 14.46 16.54
C SER A 214 -15.85 14.17 16.38
N ASP A 215 -16.51 13.76 17.48
CA ASP A 215 -17.97 13.69 17.61
C ASP A 215 -18.67 12.52 16.90
N LEU A 216 -18.24 11.28 17.13
CA LEU A 216 -19.09 10.13 16.82
C LEU A 216 -20.13 9.92 17.93
N VAL A 217 -21.41 9.96 17.57
CA VAL A 217 -22.50 9.44 18.41
C VAL A 217 -22.83 8.06 17.86
N LEU A 218 -22.37 7.01 18.54
CA LEU A 218 -22.76 5.65 18.16
C LEU A 218 -24.21 5.43 18.61
N PRO A 219 -25.11 5.01 17.72
CA PRO A 219 -26.44 4.57 18.13
C PRO A 219 -26.28 3.37 19.07
N SER A 220 -26.99 3.39 20.20
CA SER A 220 -26.89 2.31 21.17
C SER A 220 -27.34 0.98 20.53
N PRO A 221 -26.68 -0.16 20.82
CA PRO A 221 -27.07 -1.46 20.26
C PRO A 221 -28.48 -1.92 20.70
N PHE A 222 -29.07 -1.24 21.69
CA PHE A 222 -30.43 -1.49 22.18
C PHE A 222 -31.47 -0.50 21.64
N ASP A 223 -31.09 0.41 20.75
CA ASP A 223 -32.03 1.35 20.14
C ASP A 223 -32.93 0.62 19.13
N PRO A 224 -34.27 0.55 19.34
CA PRO A 224 -35.18 -0.10 18.42
C PRO A 224 -35.23 0.57 17.04
N SER A 225 -34.77 1.82 16.91
CA SER A 225 -34.74 2.56 15.64
C SER A 225 -33.58 2.18 14.72
N ASN A 226 -32.49 1.62 15.26
CA ASN A 226 -31.30 1.23 14.49
C ASN A 226 -31.25 -0.28 14.16
N ARG A 227 -32.34 -1.01 14.44
CA ARG A 227 -32.49 -2.40 14.00
C ARG A 227 -32.74 -2.38 12.49
N PRO A 228 -31.90 -3.02 11.65
CA PRO A 228 -32.18 -3.11 10.22
C PRO A 228 -33.56 -3.77 10.04
N SER A 229 -34.46 -3.08 9.36
CA SER A 229 -35.84 -3.51 9.28
C SER A 229 -35.94 -4.71 8.33
N VAL A 230 -36.87 -5.62 8.57
CA VAL A 230 -37.11 -6.78 7.68
C VAL A 230 -37.42 -6.34 6.25
N LYS A 231 -37.93 -5.11 6.07
CA LYS A 231 -38.18 -4.50 4.74
C LYS A 231 -36.88 -4.22 3.99
N ASP A 232 -35.81 -3.84 4.67
CA ASP A 232 -34.51 -3.55 4.06
C ASP A 232 -33.86 -4.83 3.54
N PHE A 233 -33.98 -5.94 4.29
CA PHE A 233 -33.53 -7.26 3.84
C PHE A 233 -34.34 -7.80 2.65
N LEU A 234 -35.65 -7.57 2.62
CA LEU A 234 -36.51 -7.97 1.49
C LEU A 234 -36.25 -7.12 0.24
N GLY A 235 -35.93 -5.84 0.41
CA GLY A 235 -35.47 -4.96 -0.66
C GLY A 235 -34.16 -5.43 -1.27
N GLN A 236 -33.17 -5.75 -0.45
CA GLN A 236 -31.87 -6.26 -0.89
C GLN A 236 -32.02 -7.57 -1.68
N LYS A 237 -32.84 -8.51 -1.17
CA LYS A 237 -33.09 -9.80 -1.83
C LYS A 237 -33.77 -9.67 -3.20
N LYS A 238 -34.57 -8.61 -3.39
CA LYS A 238 -35.22 -8.29 -4.68
C LYS A 238 -34.21 -7.72 -5.67
N ILE A 239 -33.30 -6.86 -5.20
CA ILE A 239 -32.21 -6.30 -6.00
C ILE A 239 -31.23 -7.39 -6.43
N ASP A 240 -30.85 -8.29 -5.51
CA ASP A 240 -29.94 -9.40 -5.80
C ASP A 240 -30.56 -10.40 -6.80
N ALA A 241 -31.87 -10.66 -6.70
CA ALA A 241 -32.60 -11.48 -7.66
C ALA A 241 -32.68 -10.84 -9.05
N GLU A 242 -32.82 -9.52 -9.13
CA GLU A 242 -32.86 -8.79 -10.41
C GLU A 242 -31.47 -8.70 -11.07
N VAL A 243 -30.41 -8.56 -10.26
CA VAL A 243 -29.02 -8.59 -10.73
C VAL A 243 -28.63 -9.99 -11.23
N ALA A 244 -29.08 -11.06 -10.57
CA ALA A 244 -28.84 -12.45 -11.01
C ALA A 244 -29.58 -12.82 -12.30
N LEU A 245 -30.77 -12.24 -12.53
CA LEU A 245 -31.50 -12.37 -13.81
C LEU A 245 -30.80 -11.61 -14.95
N LYS A 246 -30.12 -10.50 -14.64
CA LYS A 246 -29.42 -9.70 -15.64
C LYS A 246 -28.06 -10.29 -16.04
N SER A 247 -27.37 -10.97 -15.13
CA SER A 247 -26.11 -11.67 -15.45
C SER A 247 -26.34 -12.90 -16.35
N THR A 248 -27.44 -13.63 -16.15
CA THR A 248 -27.79 -14.79 -16.99
C THR A 248 -28.22 -14.43 -18.41
N SER A 249 -28.73 -13.22 -18.65
CA SER A 249 -28.99 -12.72 -20.02
C SER A 249 -27.72 -12.32 -20.78
N VAL A 250 -26.68 -11.86 -20.08
CA VAL A 250 -25.39 -11.49 -20.72
C VAL A 250 -24.62 -12.75 -21.15
N GLU A 251 -24.63 -13.82 -20.35
CA GLU A 251 -23.92 -15.07 -20.65
C GLU A 251 -24.53 -15.85 -21.85
N LYS A 252 -25.83 -15.68 -22.10
CA LYS A 252 -26.51 -16.31 -23.27
C LYS A 252 -26.25 -15.57 -24.59
N GLU A 253 -25.93 -14.28 -24.55
CA GLU A 253 -25.62 -13.51 -25.77
C GLU A 253 -24.16 -13.77 -26.22
N GLU A 254 -23.26 -14.09 -25.29
CA GLU A 254 -21.85 -14.37 -25.56
C GLU A 254 -21.63 -15.81 -26.07
N THR A 255 -22.39 -16.79 -25.58
CA THR A 255 -22.30 -18.20 -26.04
C THR A 255 -22.86 -18.42 -27.44
N ASN A 256 -23.88 -17.66 -27.85
CA ASN A 256 -24.47 -17.82 -29.18
C ASN A 256 -23.60 -17.22 -30.30
N LYS A 257 -22.71 -16.26 -29.99
CA LYS A 257 -21.73 -15.71 -30.95
C LYS A 257 -20.53 -16.63 -31.20
N ILE A 258 -20.23 -17.55 -30.28
CA ILE A 258 -19.08 -18.46 -30.41
C ILE A 258 -19.44 -19.69 -31.27
N ALA A 259 -20.70 -20.14 -31.24
CA ALA A 259 -21.14 -21.36 -31.95
C ALA A 259 -21.17 -21.22 -33.49
N GLU A 260 -21.14 -20.01 -34.05
CA GLU A 260 -21.30 -19.78 -35.50
C GLU A 260 -19.97 -19.71 -36.28
N SER A 261 -18.80 -19.82 -35.63
CA SER A 261 -17.49 -19.59 -36.28
C SER A 261 -16.53 -20.78 -36.36
N ALA A 262 -16.94 -22.02 -36.04
CA ALA A 262 -16.05 -23.19 -36.12
C ALA A 262 -16.02 -23.84 -37.52
N PRO A 263 -14.86 -23.94 -38.21
CA PRO A 263 -14.73 -24.71 -39.46
C PRO A 263 -14.48 -26.21 -39.19
N LYS A 264 -15.08 -27.07 -40.04
CA LYS A 264 -14.91 -28.53 -40.08
C LYS A 264 -13.53 -28.93 -40.59
N MET A 265 -12.77 -29.75 -39.84
CA MET A 265 -11.67 -30.61 -40.35
C MET A 265 -11.51 -31.82 -39.40
N SER A 266 -11.87 -33.03 -39.85
CA SER A 266 -10.99 -34.06 -40.45
C SER A 266 -10.35 -34.98 -39.41
N GLN A 267 -10.80 -36.24 -39.39
CA GLN A 267 -10.27 -37.32 -38.56
C GLN A 267 -8.96 -37.86 -39.15
N ALA A 268 -7.92 -37.99 -38.32
CA ALA A 268 -6.74 -38.81 -38.64
C ALA A 268 -6.22 -39.55 -37.40
N LYS A 269 -6.44 -40.86 -37.48
CA LYS A 269 -5.87 -42.04 -36.81
C LYS A 269 -4.39 -41.92 -36.40
N LEU A 270 -4.03 -42.40 -35.20
CA LEU A 270 -2.74 -43.06 -34.95
C LEU A 270 -2.81 -43.98 -33.71
N THR A 271 -2.22 -45.15 -33.88
CA THR A 271 -2.33 -46.41 -33.15
C THR A 271 -1.41 -46.50 -31.93
N LYS A 272 -1.89 -47.12 -30.86
CA LYS A 272 -1.09 -47.63 -29.72
C LYS A 272 -0.23 -48.83 -30.16
N ASN A 273 1.05 -48.80 -29.84
CA ASN A 273 1.90 -49.98 -29.66
C ASN A 273 2.63 -49.82 -28.32
N GLU A 274 2.34 -50.71 -27.38
CA GLU A 274 3.17 -51.05 -26.22
C GLU A 274 3.22 -52.58 -26.22
N ASP A 275 4.39 -53.10 -26.55
CA ASP A 275 5.02 -54.33 -26.03
C ASP A 275 6.54 -54.07 -26.04
#